data_AF-A0A395NH64-F1
#
_entry.id   AF-A0A395NH64-F1
#
_cell.length_a   1.000
_cell.length_b   1.000
_cell.length_c   1.000
_cell.angle_alpha   90.00
_cell.angle_beta   90.00
_cell.angle_gamma   90.00
#
_symmetry.space_group_name_H-M   'P 1'
#
loop_
_entity.id
_entity.type
_entity.pdbx_description
1 polymer ?
#
loop_
_entity_poly.entity_id
_entity_poly.type
_entity_poly.pdbx_seq_one_letter_code
_entity_poly.pdbx_strand_id
1 'polypeptide(L)'
;MCFTNYVDNPIIGEKMSMVPDALGYNTWTGPEFIPFFQQRARMTFDGLYGKEVENLSIESYRVCWDASTPTHDFLITPHPHCEGLYVATGGSFHGWKFLPVIGDYIVDMLHGVLGADYAARWAWDKKGGDGHSANPTYQVVGDLQQWI
;
A
#
# COMPACT_ATOMS: atom_id res chain seq x y z
N MET A 1 3.79 -5.33 8.71
CA MET A 1 2.47 -6.00 8.71
C MET A 1 1.60 -5.25 7.73
N CYS A 2 0.82 -5.96 6.89
CA CYS A 2 -0.21 -5.34 6.06
C CYS A 2 -1.55 -6.02 6.29
N PHE A 3 -2.61 -5.26 6.12
CA PHE A 3 -4.00 -5.67 6.32
C PHE A 3 -4.90 -4.94 5.33
N THR A 4 -6.13 -5.42 5.19
CA THR A 4 -7.16 -4.82 4.32
C THR A 4 -8.23 -4.11 5.13
N ASN A 5 -9.12 -3.40 4.47
CA ASN A 5 -10.38 -2.95 5.05
C ASN A 5 -11.51 -3.16 4.05
N TYR A 6 -11.95 -4.41 3.91
CA TYR A 6 -13.01 -4.79 2.99
C TYR A 6 -14.35 -4.25 3.44
N VAL A 7 -14.93 -3.39 2.63
CA VAL A 7 -16.29 -2.87 2.79
C VAL A 7 -17.05 -3.02 1.48
N ASP A 8 -18.39 -3.01 1.56
CA ASP A 8 -19.23 -3.09 0.36
C ASP A 8 -19.13 -1.78 -0.44
N ASN A 9 -18.79 -1.86 -1.72
CA ASN A 9 -18.76 -0.70 -2.58
C ASN A 9 -20.17 -0.43 -3.16
N PRO A 10 -20.75 0.75 -2.95
CA PRO A 10 -22.14 1.03 -3.35
C PRO A 10 -22.32 1.19 -4.87
N ILE A 11 -21.24 1.42 -5.62
CA ILE A 11 -21.31 1.65 -7.08
C ILE A 11 -21.31 0.32 -7.83
N ILE A 12 -20.40 -0.59 -7.46
CA ILE A 12 -20.24 -1.87 -8.17
C ILE A 12 -20.92 -3.05 -7.45
N GLY A 13 -21.33 -2.90 -6.19
CA GLY A 13 -21.97 -3.94 -5.40
C GLY A 13 -21.01 -5.05 -4.91
N GLU A 14 -19.71 -4.89 -5.13
CA GLU A 14 -18.68 -5.83 -4.73
C GLU A 14 -17.92 -5.35 -3.49
N LYS A 15 -17.30 -6.28 -2.76
CA LYS A 15 -16.42 -5.96 -1.64
C LYS A 15 -15.07 -5.46 -2.15
N MET A 16 -14.64 -4.31 -1.65
CA MET A 16 -13.33 -3.74 -1.93
C MET A 16 -12.63 -3.28 -0.66
N SER A 17 -11.31 -3.44 -0.63
CA SER A 17 -10.50 -2.87 0.43
C SER A 17 -10.39 -1.37 0.20
N MET A 18 -11.01 -0.57 1.07
CA MET A 18 -11.04 0.88 0.95
C MET A 18 -10.51 1.55 2.22
N VAL A 19 -9.94 2.74 2.07
CA VAL A 19 -9.52 3.55 3.22
C VAL A 19 -10.79 3.99 3.99
N PRO A 20 -10.89 3.77 5.31
CA PRO A 20 -12.03 4.26 6.09
C PRO A 20 -12.11 5.78 6.09
N ASP A 21 -13.30 6.36 6.08
CA ASP A 21 -13.48 7.83 6.11
C ASP A 21 -13.21 8.45 7.49
N ALA A 22 -13.32 7.66 8.57
CA ALA A 22 -13.17 8.19 9.92
C ALA A 22 -11.72 8.65 10.19
N LEU A 23 -11.59 9.88 10.71
CA LEU A 23 -10.31 10.57 10.90
C LEU A 23 -9.28 9.76 11.72
N GLY A 24 -9.75 8.97 12.68
CA GLY A 24 -8.89 8.12 13.53
C GLY A 24 -8.06 7.08 12.76
N TYR A 25 -8.43 6.76 11.51
CA TYR A 25 -7.69 5.81 10.68
C TYR A 25 -6.74 6.46 9.67
N ASN A 26 -6.73 7.79 9.59
CA ASN A 26 -5.95 8.54 8.58
C ASN A 26 -5.09 9.64 9.17
N THR A 27 -5.13 9.83 10.49
CA THR A 27 -4.38 10.87 11.20
C THR A 27 -3.57 10.25 12.34
N TRP A 28 -2.60 11.03 12.85
CA TRP A 28 -1.91 10.66 14.08
C TRP A 28 -2.88 10.78 15.25
N THR A 29 -3.08 9.68 15.95
CA THR A 29 -3.84 9.65 17.20
C THR A 29 -2.88 9.64 18.38
N GLY A 30 -3.36 10.08 19.55
CA GLY A 30 -2.62 9.94 20.80
C GLY A 30 -2.50 8.47 21.24
N PRO A 31 -2.31 8.21 22.55
CA PRO A 31 -2.08 6.87 23.07
C PRO A 31 -3.32 5.97 23.04
N GLU A 32 -4.50 6.48 22.69
CA GLU A 32 -5.69 5.67 22.43
C GLU A 32 -5.75 5.29 20.95
N PHE A 33 -5.72 3.99 20.68
CA PHE A 33 -5.76 3.43 19.33
C PHE A 33 -6.31 1.99 19.38
N ILE A 34 -6.36 1.30 18.24
CA ILE A 34 -6.81 -0.10 18.20
C ILE A 34 -5.84 -0.98 19.01
N PRO A 35 -6.31 -1.70 20.07
CA PRO A 35 -5.45 -2.46 20.96
C PRO A 35 -4.57 -3.49 20.24
N PHE A 36 -5.09 -4.12 19.18
CA PHE A 36 -4.34 -5.04 18.35
C PHE A 36 -3.08 -4.37 17.76
N PHE A 37 -3.21 -3.18 17.16
CA PHE A 37 -2.05 -2.49 16.59
C PHE A 37 -1.09 -1.96 17.65
N GLN A 38 -1.59 -1.54 18.81
CA GLN A 38 -0.73 -1.12 19.93
C GLN A 38 0.12 -2.28 20.44
N GLN A 39 -0.48 -3.45 20.63
CA GLN A 39 0.24 -4.66 21.03
C GLN A 39 1.29 -5.04 19.98
N ARG A 40 0.94 -5.00 18.69
CA ARG A 40 1.89 -5.31 17.61
C ARG A 40 3.06 -4.32 17.55
N ALA A 41 2.78 -3.03 17.70
CA ALA A 41 3.81 -1.99 17.72
C ALA A 41 4.75 -2.19 18.93
N ARG A 42 4.19 -2.44 20.13
CA ARG A 42 4.96 -2.72 21.34
C ARG A 42 5.84 -3.96 21.17
N MET A 43 5.30 -5.07 20.67
CA MET A 43 6.06 -6.29 20.40
C MET A 43 7.21 -6.07 19.41
N THR A 44 6.99 -5.30 18.35
CA THR A 44 8.05 -4.95 17.39
C THR A 44 9.10 -4.05 18.04
N PHE A 45 8.68 -3.04 18.80
CA PHE A 45 9.57 -2.11 19.48
C PHE A 45 10.43 -2.83 20.53
N ASP A 46 9.85 -3.76 21.31
CA ASP A 46 10.59 -4.63 22.25
C ASP A 46 11.54 -5.59 21.53
N GLY A 47 11.10 -6.21 20.42
CA GLY A 47 11.91 -7.17 19.69
C GLY A 47 13.14 -6.55 19.02
N LEU A 48 13.05 -5.28 18.60
CA LEU A 48 14.15 -4.57 17.94
C LEU A 48 15.18 -4.01 18.93
N TYR A 49 14.74 -3.51 20.08
CA TYR A 49 15.59 -2.73 20.99
C TYR A 49 15.77 -3.36 22.39
N GLY A 50 14.99 -4.39 22.71
CA GLY A 50 15.07 -5.08 24.01
C GLY A 50 14.84 -4.14 25.19
N LYS A 51 15.70 -4.25 26.21
CA LYS A 51 15.55 -3.51 27.48
C LYS A 51 15.75 -2.00 27.36
N GLU A 52 16.38 -1.51 26.30
CA GLU A 52 16.64 -0.07 26.12
C GLU A 52 15.34 0.75 26.04
N VAL A 53 14.24 0.11 25.65
CA VAL A 53 12.94 0.76 25.43
C VAL A 53 11.87 0.33 26.43
N GLU A 54 12.23 -0.43 27.47
CA GLU A 54 11.29 -1.02 28.45
C GLU A 54 10.43 0.06 29.14
N ASN A 55 11.03 1.21 29.41
CA ASN A 55 10.37 2.34 30.07
C ASN A 55 9.92 3.44 29.09
N LEU A 56 10.04 3.22 27.77
CA LEU A 56 9.63 4.18 26.76
C LEU A 56 8.21 3.86 26.26
N SER A 57 7.34 4.87 26.34
CA SER A 57 5.98 4.80 25.77
C SER A 57 5.97 5.27 24.31
N ILE A 58 5.19 4.58 23.48
CA ILE A 58 4.87 5.07 22.13
C ILE A 58 3.87 6.22 22.27
N GLU A 59 4.25 7.41 21.80
CA GLU A 59 3.46 8.64 21.96
C GLU A 59 2.21 8.67 21.08
N SER A 60 2.32 8.17 19.84
CA SER A 60 1.27 8.29 18.83
C SER A 60 1.24 7.10 17.88
N TYR A 61 0.09 6.89 17.27
CA TYR A 61 -0.17 5.82 16.31
C TYR A 61 -0.86 6.38 15.07
N ARG A 62 -0.67 5.72 13.92
CA ARG A 62 -1.47 5.93 12.71
C ARG A 62 -1.48 4.68 11.83
N VAL A 63 -2.51 4.54 11.01
CA VAL A 63 -2.47 3.64 9.85
C VAL A 63 -1.88 4.37 8.65
N CYS A 64 -1.14 3.64 7.81
CA CYS A 64 -0.71 4.09 6.49
C CYS A 64 -1.31 3.16 5.44
N TRP A 65 -1.94 3.75 4.43
CA TRP A 65 -2.59 3.03 3.33
C TRP A 65 -1.75 3.12 2.06
N ASP A 66 -1.73 2.04 1.28
CA ASP A 66 -1.15 1.96 -0.06
C ASP A 66 -1.98 0.98 -0.90
N ALA A 67 -1.83 1.05 -2.22
CA ALA A 67 -2.42 0.11 -3.16
C ALA A 67 -1.38 -0.91 -3.62
N SER A 68 -1.75 -2.19 -3.60
CA SER A 68 -0.90 -3.28 -4.09
C SER A 68 -1.43 -3.82 -5.42
N THR A 69 -0.52 -4.10 -6.35
CA THR A 69 -0.83 -4.82 -7.59
C THR A 69 -0.58 -6.33 -7.42
N PRO A 70 -1.06 -7.21 -8.32
CA PRO A 70 -0.80 -8.65 -8.22
C PRO A 70 0.67 -9.08 -8.31
N THR A 71 1.51 -8.31 -9.01
CA THR A 71 2.96 -8.56 -9.11
C THR A 71 3.79 -7.67 -8.16
N HIS A 72 3.12 -6.84 -7.36
CA HIS A 72 3.72 -5.81 -6.52
C HIS A 72 4.56 -4.77 -7.31
N ASP A 73 4.54 -4.78 -8.64
CA ASP A 73 5.12 -3.71 -9.45
C ASP A 73 4.19 -2.49 -9.48
N PHE A 74 4.70 -1.36 -9.99
CA PHE A 74 3.87 -0.20 -10.27
C PHE A 74 2.84 -0.48 -11.36
N LEU A 75 1.77 0.33 -11.34
CA LEU A 75 0.80 0.47 -12.42
C LEU A 75 1.01 1.85 -13.04
N ILE A 76 1.81 1.92 -14.11
CA ILE A 76 2.19 3.15 -14.83
C ILE A 76 1.87 2.92 -16.30
N THR A 77 0.68 3.33 -16.72
CA THR A 77 0.09 2.95 -18.01
C THR A 77 -1.00 3.94 -18.45
N PRO A 78 -1.24 4.11 -19.77
CA PRO A 78 -2.50 4.65 -20.25
C PRO A 78 -3.66 3.72 -19.86
N HIS A 79 -4.85 4.30 -19.65
CA HIS A 79 -6.06 3.52 -19.41
C HIS A 79 -6.57 2.90 -20.73
N PRO A 80 -6.84 1.59 -20.79
CA PRO A 80 -7.12 0.90 -22.06
C PRO A 80 -8.44 1.29 -22.73
N HIS A 81 -9.37 1.89 -21.97
CA HIS A 81 -10.71 2.22 -22.45
C HIS A 81 -11.07 3.71 -22.30
N CYS A 82 -10.12 4.56 -21.90
CA CYS A 82 -10.37 5.99 -21.70
C CYS A 82 -9.20 6.79 -22.25
N GLU A 83 -9.37 7.32 -23.45
CA GLU A 83 -8.35 8.13 -24.12
C GLU A 83 -8.03 9.38 -23.27
N GLY A 84 -6.74 9.67 -23.12
CA GLY A 84 -6.26 10.79 -22.31
C GLY A 84 -6.25 10.55 -20.80
N LEU A 85 -6.74 9.39 -20.31
CA LEU A 85 -6.58 8.99 -18.92
C LEU A 85 -5.32 8.13 -18.75
N TYR A 86 -4.50 8.51 -17.78
CA TYR A 86 -3.27 7.81 -17.43
C TYR A 86 -3.27 7.49 -15.94
N VAL A 87 -2.66 6.37 -15.58
CA VAL A 87 -2.59 5.88 -14.21
C VAL A 87 -1.12 5.73 -13.80
N ALA A 88 -0.79 6.23 -12.61
CA ALA A 88 0.49 6.07 -11.95
C ALA A 88 0.24 5.76 -10.46
N THR A 89 0.13 4.48 -10.13
CA THR A 89 -0.22 3.98 -8.79
C THR A 89 0.43 2.61 -8.53
N GLY A 90 -0.07 1.86 -7.55
CA GLY A 90 0.41 0.50 -7.27
C GLY A 90 1.75 0.51 -6.54
N GLY A 91 1.94 1.44 -5.61
CA GLY A 91 3.17 1.59 -4.83
C GLY A 91 3.59 0.32 -4.10
N SER A 92 2.64 -0.58 -3.83
CA SER A 92 2.85 -1.93 -3.31
C SER A 92 3.78 -1.97 -2.09
N PHE A 93 3.66 -0.94 -1.24
CA PHE A 93 4.42 -0.69 -0.02
C PHE A 93 5.94 -0.53 -0.20
N HIS A 94 6.42 -0.26 -1.42
CA HIS A 94 7.83 -0.01 -1.69
C HIS A 94 8.10 1.25 -2.53
N GLY A 95 7.05 1.91 -3.03
CA GLY A 95 7.15 3.04 -3.96
C GLY A 95 7.89 4.27 -3.42
N TRP A 96 7.86 4.53 -2.12
CA TRP A 96 8.44 5.76 -1.53
C TRP A 96 9.92 5.96 -1.86
N LYS A 97 10.73 4.89 -1.91
CA LYS A 97 12.17 4.99 -2.21
C LYS A 97 12.46 5.52 -3.62
N PHE A 98 11.48 5.44 -4.52
CA PHE A 98 11.57 5.90 -5.91
C PHE A 98 11.09 7.35 -6.09
N LEU A 99 10.68 8.04 -5.03
CA LEU A 99 10.24 9.44 -5.07
C LEU A 99 11.12 10.35 -5.95
N PRO A 100 12.48 10.27 -5.90
CA PRO A 100 13.32 11.16 -6.69
C PRO A 100 13.36 10.86 -8.20
N VAL A 101 12.96 9.66 -8.63
CA VAL A 101 13.20 9.17 -10.01
C VAL A 101 11.94 8.70 -10.72
N ILE A 102 10.88 8.35 -10.00
CA ILE A 102 9.69 7.73 -10.62
C ILE A 102 8.97 8.67 -11.58
N GLY A 103 9.10 9.99 -11.39
CA GLY A 103 8.53 11.00 -12.26
C GLY A 103 9.02 10.91 -13.71
N ASP A 104 10.30 10.61 -13.92
CA ASP A 104 10.89 10.51 -15.26
C ASP A 104 10.23 9.39 -16.06
N TYR A 105 10.03 8.23 -15.43
CA TYR A 105 9.34 7.09 -16.04
C TYR A 105 7.86 7.37 -16.35
N ILE A 106 7.19 8.13 -15.48
CA ILE A 106 5.81 8.56 -15.72
C ILE A 106 5.75 9.48 -16.94
N VAL A 107 6.67 10.44 -17.05
CA VAL A 107 6.75 11.35 -18.21
C VAL A 107 7.09 10.58 -19.49
N ASP A 108 8.03 9.64 -19.44
CA ASP A 108 8.36 8.77 -20.58
C ASP A 108 7.14 7.96 -21.04
N MET A 109 6.32 7.46 -20.11
CA MET A 109 5.07 6.78 -20.44
C MET A 109 4.06 7.71 -21.11
N LEU A 110 3.90 8.94 -20.60
CA LEU A 110 3.01 9.95 -21.20
C LEU A 110 3.42 10.31 -22.64
N HIS A 111 4.72 10.33 -22.94
CA HIS A 111 5.24 10.60 -24.27
C HIS A 111 5.37 9.36 -25.17
N GLY A 112 5.04 8.17 -24.68
CA GLY A 112 5.15 6.92 -25.43
C GLY A 112 6.61 6.49 -25.71
N VAL A 113 7.56 6.94 -24.89
CA VAL A 113 8.99 6.62 -25.01
C VAL A 113 9.53 5.77 -23.86
N LEU A 114 8.65 5.35 -22.93
CA LEU A 114 9.01 4.42 -21.87
C LEU A 114 9.58 3.12 -22.46
N GLY A 115 10.73 2.67 -21.94
CA GLY A 115 11.37 1.44 -22.38
C GLY A 115 10.42 0.23 -22.34
N ALA A 116 10.49 -0.61 -23.38
CA ALA A 116 9.55 -1.72 -23.60
C ALA A 116 9.42 -2.67 -22.39
N ASP A 117 10.53 -2.95 -21.69
CA ASP A 117 10.53 -3.78 -20.48
C ASP A 117 9.71 -3.18 -19.35
N TYR A 118 9.78 -1.85 -19.14
CA TYR A 118 9.01 -1.15 -18.13
C TYR A 118 7.54 -1.03 -18.53
N ALA A 119 7.27 -0.69 -19.79
CA ALA A 119 5.91 -0.63 -20.32
C ALA A 119 5.19 -1.99 -20.17
N ALA A 120 5.88 -3.10 -20.48
CA ALA A 120 5.34 -4.45 -20.32
C ALA A 120 5.24 -4.91 -18.85
N ARG A 121 6.07 -4.37 -17.96
CA ARG A 121 6.05 -4.69 -16.52
C ARG A 121 4.94 -3.95 -15.78
N TRP A 122 4.68 -2.69 -16.13
CA TRP A 122 3.76 -1.79 -15.42
C TRP A 122 2.41 -1.59 -16.14
N ALA A 123 2.11 -2.46 -17.10
CA ALA A 123 0.86 -2.47 -17.87
C ALA A 123 -0.40 -2.72 -17.02
N TRP A 124 -1.56 -2.39 -17.58
CA TRP A 124 -2.86 -2.40 -16.91
C TRP A 124 -3.30 -3.72 -16.28
N ASP A 125 -3.06 -4.84 -16.95
CA ASP A 125 -3.74 -6.11 -16.70
C ASP A 125 -2.81 -7.23 -16.22
N LYS A 126 -1.67 -6.87 -15.64
CA LYS A 126 -0.69 -7.82 -15.11
C LYS A 126 -1.34 -8.78 -14.12
N LYS A 127 -1.12 -10.07 -14.36
CA LYS A 127 -1.50 -11.16 -13.44
C LYS A 127 -0.28 -11.55 -12.63
N GLY A 128 -0.49 -11.85 -11.35
CA GLY A 128 0.53 -12.48 -10.52
C GLY A 128 0.59 -13.99 -10.75
N GLY A 129 1.50 -14.68 -10.05
CA GLY A 129 1.58 -16.15 -10.03
C GLY A 129 2.59 -16.77 -11.00
N ASP A 130 3.34 -15.96 -11.74
CA ASP A 130 4.50 -16.37 -12.56
C ASP A 130 5.80 -16.48 -11.74
N GLY A 131 5.71 -16.31 -10.41
CA GLY A 131 6.86 -16.29 -9.50
C GLY A 131 7.54 -14.93 -9.38
N HIS A 132 7.16 -13.94 -10.20
CA HIS A 132 7.65 -12.57 -10.08
C HIS A 132 6.82 -11.79 -9.06
N SER A 133 7.52 -11.13 -8.14
CA SER A 133 6.93 -10.15 -7.23
C SER A 133 8.00 -9.13 -6.87
N ALA A 134 7.72 -7.84 -7.10
CA ALA A 134 8.66 -6.79 -6.71
C ALA A 134 8.85 -6.71 -5.18
N ASN A 135 7.90 -7.26 -4.40
CA ASN A 135 7.94 -7.22 -2.95
C ASN A 135 7.31 -8.47 -2.30
N PRO A 136 7.98 -9.64 -2.35
CA PRO A 136 7.37 -10.92 -1.98
C PRO A 136 7.13 -11.10 -0.47
N THR A 137 7.70 -10.23 0.37
CA THR A 137 7.68 -10.38 1.83
C THR A 137 6.38 -9.89 2.47
N TYR A 138 5.51 -9.24 1.71
CA TYR A 138 4.28 -8.66 2.23
C TYR A 138 3.13 -9.66 2.09
N GLN A 139 2.59 -10.05 3.24
CA GLN A 139 1.41 -10.89 3.34
C GLN A 139 0.33 -10.12 4.09
N VAL A 140 -0.90 -10.17 3.57
CA VAL A 140 -2.08 -9.64 4.25
C VAL A 140 -2.36 -10.56 5.44
N VAL A 141 -2.33 -10.00 6.65
CA VAL A 141 -2.47 -10.79 7.90
C VAL A 141 -3.87 -10.78 8.49
N GLY A 142 -4.76 -9.95 7.95
CA GLY A 142 -6.12 -9.78 8.45
C GLY A 142 -6.81 -8.57 7.82
N ASP A 143 -8.02 -8.31 8.31
CA ASP A 143 -8.84 -7.20 7.89
C ASP A 143 -9.15 -6.28 9.08
N LEU A 144 -9.15 -4.97 8.85
CA LEU A 144 -9.36 -3.95 9.88
C LEU A 144 -10.69 -4.15 10.62
N GLN A 145 -11.74 -4.60 9.93
CA GLN A 145 -13.07 -4.84 10.51
C GLN A 145 -13.07 -5.94 11.58
N GLN A 146 -11.99 -6.70 11.72
CA GLN A 146 -11.85 -7.75 12.75
C GLN A 146 -11.30 -7.20 14.07
N TRP A 147 -10.77 -5.98 14.08
CA TRP A 147 -10.03 -5.41 15.21
C TRP A 147 -10.64 -4.10 15.74
N ILE A 148 -11.63 -3.56 15.05
CA ILE A 148 -12.44 -2.40 15.47
C ILE A 148 -13.79 -2.87 16.00
#